data_AF-K6E4V4-F1
#
_entry.id   AF-K6E4V4-F1
#
_cell.length_a   1.000
_cell.length_b   1.000
_cell.length_c   1.000
_cell.angle_alpha   90.00
_cell.angle_beta   90.00
_cell.angle_gamma   90.00
#
_symmetry.space_group_name_H-M   'P 1'
#
loop_
_entity.id
_entity.type
_entity.pdbx_description
1 polymer ?
#
loop_
_entity_poly.entity_id
_entity_poly.type
_entity_poly.pdbx_seq_one_letter_code
_entity_poly.pdbx_strand_id
1 'polypeptide(L)'
;MKTTMNSSVIKKFLESRIQNRQDNYVHPPYELEQQLLDAVSLANQKKAEETLKKINQLDRAILATHPVRSRKNALIALCTLFTRAIIKGGVYPEVAFEVSDANIIEIEKLQDIEALEQFEYAMLYHFLQTLEEQKHTNNYSPPVKLAITYIYDNILNELTLDTISHNVYVHPNYLSFRFKKEVGSSITDFINNKRLEESKYFLVHTNTTISDIALLFKFCNQSYYTSLFKEYTGMTPREFRKVKQQI
;
A
#
# COMPACT_ATOMS: atom_id res chain seq x y z
N MET A 1 33.79 -4.66 1.58
CA MET A 1 33.77 -3.48 2.48
C MET A 1 32.78 -3.77 3.60
N LYS A 2 33.25 -3.90 4.85
CA LYS A 2 32.38 -3.99 6.02
C LYS A 2 31.75 -2.61 6.22
N THR A 3 30.45 -2.51 5.99
CA THR A 3 29.67 -1.29 6.25
C THR A 3 29.67 -1.07 7.76
N THR A 4 30.54 -0.19 8.26
CA THR A 4 30.48 0.31 9.63
C THR A 4 29.15 1.04 9.78
N MET A 5 28.14 0.35 10.32
CA MET A 5 26.91 0.99 10.80
C MET A 5 27.32 2.16 11.70
N ASN A 6 26.69 3.31 11.45
CA ASN A 6 27.03 4.58 12.06
C ASN A 6 26.97 4.50 13.61
N SER A 7 28.12 4.59 14.26
CA SER A 7 28.32 4.35 15.70
C SER A 7 27.45 5.24 16.61
N SER A 8 27.03 6.40 16.09
CA SER A 8 26.12 7.36 16.73
C SER A 8 24.72 6.79 16.98
N VAL A 9 24.16 6.05 16.00
CA VAL A 9 22.80 5.48 16.12
C VAL A 9 22.80 4.33 17.12
N ILE A 10 23.85 3.51 17.11
CA ILE A 10 24.03 2.41 18.07
C ILE A 10 24.17 2.97 19.49
N LYS A 11 24.95 4.04 19.66
CA LYS A 11 25.12 4.70 20.96
C LYS A 11 23.79 5.27 21.49
N LYS A 12 23.05 6.01 20.66
CA LYS A 12 21.70 6.52 21.02
C LYS A 12 20.71 5.40 21.33
N PHE A 13 20.73 4.31 20.55
CA PHE A 13 19.90 3.13 20.82
C PHE A 13 20.20 2.54 22.21
N LEU A 14 21.48 2.38 22.57
CA LEU A 14 21.88 1.86 23.87
C LEU A 14 21.51 2.83 25.00
N GLU A 15 21.72 4.13 24.83
CA GLU A 15 21.33 5.18 25.78
C GLU A 15 19.81 5.19 26.01
N SER A 16 19.00 5.24 24.95
CA SER A 16 17.54 5.17 25.05
C SER A 16 17.05 3.87 25.67
N ARG A 17 17.71 2.73 25.40
CA ARG A 17 17.35 1.44 26.00
C ARG A 17 17.62 1.39 27.51
N ILE A 18 18.68 2.05 27.99
CA ILE A 18 18.99 2.17 29.42
C ILE A 18 17.96 3.09 30.07
N GLN A 19 17.67 4.24 29.46
CA GLN A 19 16.70 5.22 29.94
C GLN A 19 15.29 4.61 30.04
N ASN A 20 14.80 3.97 28.98
CA ASN A 20 13.48 3.33 28.96
C ASN A 20 13.33 2.24 30.03
N ARG A 21 14.41 1.52 30.38
CA ARG A 21 14.40 0.54 31.48
C ARG A 21 14.37 1.19 32.86
N GLN A 22 14.99 2.36 33.02
CA GLN A 22 14.98 3.11 34.28
C GLN A 22 13.60 3.77 34.51
N ASP A 23 12.96 4.23 33.43
CA ASP A 23 11.67 4.91 33.47
C ASP A 23 10.46 3.96 33.38
N ASN A 24 10.68 2.63 33.35
CA ASN A 24 9.65 1.60 33.11
C ASN A 24 8.80 1.85 31.83
N TYR A 25 9.36 2.54 30.84
CA TYR A 25 8.68 2.89 29.61
C TYR A 25 8.50 1.65 28.72
N VAL A 26 7.26 1.36 28.34
CA VAL A 26 6.91 0.28 27.41
C VAL A 26 6.32 0.92 26.16
N HIS A 27 6.93 0.66 24.99
CA HIS A 27 6.35 1.09 23.72
C HIS A 27 4.91 0.57 23.58
N PRO A 28 4.00 1.31 22.90
CA PRO A 28 2.69 0.79 22.54
C PRO A 28 2.86 -0.62 21.97
N PRO A 29 2.14 -1.63 22.50
CA PRO A 29 2.28 -3.00 22.03
C PRO A 29 2.09 -3.05 20.53
N TYR A 30 3.03 -3.69 19.82
CA TYR A 30 2.90 -3.96 18.38
C TYR A 30 1.53 -4.57 18.03
N GLU A 31 0.95 -5.33 18.96
CA GLU A 31 -0.40 -5.85 18.87
C GLU A 31 -1.48 -4.76 18.74
N LEU A 32 -1.42 -3.65 19.50
CA LEU A 32 -2.39 -2.55 19.38
C LEU A 32 -2.25 -1.84 18.03
N GLU A 33 -1.02 -1.67 17.54
CA GLU A 33 -0.80 -1.14 16.19
C GLU A 33 -1.45 -2.04 15.14
N GLN A 34 -1.20 -3.35 15.18
CA GLN A 34 -1.83 -4.30 14.25
C GLN A 34 -3.36 -4.27 14.37
N GLN A 35 -3.91 -4.22 15.58
CA GLN A 35 -5.35 -4.10 15.81
C GLN A 35 -5.94 -2.82 15.19
N LEU A 36 -5.23 -1.70 15.30
CA LEU A 36 -5.63 -0.42 14.70
C LEU A 36 -5.62 -0.52 13.18
N LEU A 37 -4.54 -1.03 12.58
CA LEU A 37 -4.40 -1.14 11.13
C LEU A 37 -5.39 -2.13 10.52
N ASP A 38 -5.66 -3.24 11.19
CA ASP A 38 -6.70 -4.17 10.76
C ASP A 38 -8.09 -3.52 10.84
N ALA A 39 -8.39 -2.78 11.92
CA ALA A 39 -9.64 -2.05 12.04
C ALA A 39 -9.81 -1.00 10.91
N VAL A 40 -8.75 -0.25 10.60
CA VAL A 40 -8.76 0.70 9.47
C VAL A 40 -8.96 -0.02 8.15
N SER A 41 -8.22 -1.09 7.87
CA SER A 41 -8.33 -1.85 6.61
C SER A 41 -9.72 -2.45 6.38
N LEU A 42 -10.44 -2.76 7.45
CA LEU A 42 -11.80 -3.29 7.39
C LEU A 42 -12.88 -2.19 7.39
N ALA A 43 -12.51 -0.92 7.46
CA ALA A 43 -13.40 0.21 7.72
C ALA A 43 -14.25 0.04 9.00
N ASN A 44 -13.68 -0.60 10.04
CA ASN A 44 -14.33 -0.69 11.34
C ASN A 44 -14.00 0.57 12.15
N GLN A 45 -14.72 1.65 11.84
CA GLN A 45 -14.52 2.97 12.45
C GLN A 45 -14.50 2.91 13.98
N LYS A 46 -15.54 2.31 14.59
CA LYS A 46 -15.66 2.22 16.07
C LYS A 46 -14.44 1.54 16.70
N LYS A 47 -14.01 0.39 16.16
CA LYS A 47 -12.85 -0.34 16.68
C LYS A 47 -11.55 0.44 16.47
N ALA A 48 -11.40 1.14 15.35
CA ALA A 48 -10.23 1.96 15.07
C ALA A 48 -10.12 3.12 16.07
N GLU A 49 -11.21 3.86 16.31
CA GLU A 49 -11.27 4.94 17.31
C GLU A 49 -10.95 4.43 18.72
N GLU A 50 -11.58 3.33 19.15
CA GLU A 50 -11.33 2.73 20.47
C GLU A 50 -9.87 2.30 20.65
N THR A 51 -9.27 1.73 19.60
CA THR A 51 -7.86 1.28 19.63
C THR A 51 -6.90 2.46 19.63
N LEU A 52 -7.16 3.49 18.81
CA LEU A 52 -6.36 4.72 18.80
C LEU A 52 -6.43 5.42 20.16
N LYS A 53 -7.61 5.49 20.77
CA LYS A 53 -7.79 6.04 22.12
C LYS A 53 -6.96 5.29 23.16
N LYS A 54 -6.91 3.95 23.10
CA LYS A 54 -6.05 3.14 23.98
C LYS A 54 -4.57 3.43 23.76
N ILE A 55 -4.13 3.54 22.50
CA ILE A 55 -2.74 3.89 22.16
C ILE A 55 -2.39 5.28 22.70
N ASN A 56 -3.32 6.22 22.65
CA ASN A 56 -3.12 7.59 23.13
C ASN A 56 -3.08 7.72 24.66
N GLN A 57 -3.52 6.70 25.39
CA GLN A 57 -3.40 6.62 26.85
C GLN A 57 -2.05 6.04 27.32
N LEU A 58 -1.26 5.47 26.42
CA LEU A 58 0.05 4.91 26.75
C LEU A 58 1.12 6.02 26.72
N ASP A 59 2.14 5.87 27.55
CA ASP A 59 3.31 6.74 27.51
C ASP A 59 3.98 6.69 26.14
N ARG A 60 4.46 7.85 25.67
CA ARG A 60 5.07 7.99 24.34
C ARG A 60 6.51 8.44 24.43
N ALA A 61 7.34 7.90 23.55
CA ALA A 61 8.73 8.30 23.42
C ALA A 61 8.80 9.73 22.87
N ILE A 62 9.59 10.57 23.51
CA ILE A 62 9.91 11.92 23.03
C ILE A 62 11.06 11.77 22.02
N LEU A 63 10.74 11.89 20.72
CA LEU A 63 11.65 11.59 19.61
C LEU A 63 12.35 12.84 19.04
N ALA A 64 12.03 14.03 19.55
CA ALA A 64 12.66 15.29 19.16
C ALA A 64 12.83 16.22 20.36
N THR A 65 13.75 17.18 20.25
CA THR A 65 14.01 18.20 21.27
C THR A 65 12.82 19.12 21.56
N HIS A 66 11.89 19.26 20.61
CA HIS A 66 10.67 20.06 20.77
C HIS A 66 9.41 19.18 20.73
N PRO A 67 8.48 19.31 21.71
CA PRO A 67 7.26 18.48 21.80
C PRO A 67 6.40 18.50 20.52
N VAL A 68 6.19 19.68 19.93
CA VAL A 68 5.44 19.84 18.67
C VAL A 68 6.10 19.06 17.53
N ARG A 69 7.42 19.14 17.39
CA ARG A 69 8.14 18.41 16.33
C ARG A 69 8.09 16.90 16.55
N SER A 70 8.22 16.45 17.80
CA SER A 70 8.08 15.03 18.16
C SER A 70 6.68 14.52 17.77
N ARG A 71 5.64 15.33 18.02
CA ARG A 71 4.26 14.98 17.69
C ARG A 71 4.02 14.90 16.18
N LYS A 72 4.55 15.85 15.39
CA LYS A 72 4.51 15.79 13.92
C LYS A 72 5.13 14.52 13.37
N ASN A 73 6.32 14.15 13.87
CA ASN A 73 7.01 12.94 13.42
C ASN A 73 6.15 11.68 13.68
N ALA A 74 5.52 11.59 14.84
CA ALA A 74 4.62 10.49 15.18
C ALA A 74 3.40 10.43 14.25
N LEU A 75 2.78 11.58 13.94
CA LEU A 75 1.64 11.65 13.04
C LEU A 75 2.00 11.27 11.60
N ILE A 76 3.17 11.67 11.09
CA ILE A 76 3.64 11.29 9.76
C ILE A 76 3.87 9.77 9.66
N ALA A 77 4.44 9.18 10.72
CA ALA A 77 4.58 7.73 10.81
C ALA A 77 3.21 7.03 10.80
N LEU A 78 2.25 7.53 11.60
CA LEU A 78 0.89 7.00 11.64
C LEU A 78 0.16 7.16 10.30
N CYS A 79 0.32 8.31 9.64
CA CYS A 79 -0.22 8.58 8.30
C CYS A 79 0.27 7.52 7.32
N THR A 80 1.58 7.22 7.32
CA THR A 80 2.17 6.16 6.49
C THR A 80 1.53 4.80 6.77
N LEU A 81 1.28 4.46 8.04
CA LEU A 81 0.65 3.20 8.40
C LEU A 81 -0.83 3.14 7.94
N PHE A 82 -1.59 4.23 8.10
CA PHE A 82 -2.96 4.32 7.59
C PHE A 82 -3.03 4.19 6.07
N THR A 83 -2.10 4.81 5.32
CA THR A 83 -1.98 4.63 3.87
C THR A 83 -1.84 3.15 3.52
N ARG A 84 -0.98 2.40 4.22
CA ARG A 84 -0.84 0.94 3.98
C ARG A 84 -2.09 0.17 4.36
N ALA A 85 -2.76 0.54 5.44
CA ALA A 85 -3.99 -0.10 5.90
C ALA A 85 -5.14 0.09 4.90
N ILE A 86 -5.35 1.30 4.36
CA ILE A 86 -6.44 1.54 3.39
C ILE A 86 -6.15 0.90 2.02
N ILE A 87 -4.87 0.80 1.61
CA ILE A 87 -4.48 0.04 0.42
C ILE A 87 -4.80 -1.45 0.61
N LYS A 88 -4.47 -2.02 1.78
CA LYS A 88 -4.87 -3.39 2.15
C LYS A 88 -6.40 -3.54 2.17
N GLY A 89 -7.12 -2.48 2.56
CA GLY A 89 -8.59 -2.41 2.53
C GLY A 89 -9.21 -2.29 1.14
N GLY A 90 -8.41 -2.11 0.09
CA GLY A 90 -8.85 -2.06 -1.30
C GLY A 90 -8.86 -0.68 -1.96
N VAL A 91 -8.32 0.36 -1.31
CA VAL A 91 -8.10 1.67 -1.94
C VAL A 91 -6.97 1.58 -2.97
N TYR A 92 -7.15 2.21 -4.13
CA TYR A 92 -6.10 2.29 -5.15
C TYR A 92 -4.87 3.06 -4.61
N PRO A 93 -3.63 2.59 -4.84
CA PRO A 93 -2.44 3.21 -4.27
C PRO A 93 -2.31 4.71 -4.54
N GLU A 94 -2.62 5.18 -5.75
CA GLU A 94 -2.53 6.62 -6.09
C GLU A 94 -3.44 7.46 -5.19
N VAL A 95 -4.70 7.06 -5.04
CA VAL A 95 -5.67 7.75 -4.18
C VAL A 95 -5.21 7.73 -2.72
N ALA A 96 -4.69 6.59 -2.25
CA ALA A 96 -4.17 6.48 -0.90
C ALA A 96 -2.95 7.40 -0.65
N PHE A 97 -2.10 7.59 -1.66
CA PHE A 97 -0.96 8.50 -1.59
C PHE A 97 -1.40 9.97 -1.64
N GLU A 98 -2.37 10.34 -2.49
CA GLU A 98 -2.94 11.70 -2.51
C GLU A 98 -3.52 12.10 -1.15
N VAL A 99 -4.25 11.19 -0.50
CA VAL A 99 -4.80 11.41 0.85
C VAL A 99 -3.68 11.53 1.88
N SER A 100 -2.62 10.71 1.76
CA SER A 100 -1.43 10.82 2.62
C SER A 100 -0.77 12.19 2.49
N ASP A 101 -0.54 12.65 1.26
CA ASP A 101 0.13 13.92 0.98
C ASP A 101 -0.66 15.10 1.55
N ALA A 102 -1.97 15.12 1.35
CA ALA A 102 -2.85 16.16 1.91
C ALA A 102 -2.75 16.21 3.44
N ASN A 103 -2.80 15.06 4.13
CA ASN A 103 -2.69 15.01 5.58
C ASN A 103 -1.29 15.41 6.08
N ILE A 104 -0.22 15.01 5.40
CA ILE A 104 1.16 15.41 5.77
C ILE A 104 1.35 16.92 5.64
N ILE A 105 0.83 17.53 4.57
CA ILE A 105 0.88 18.99 4.38
C ILE A 105 0.18 19.71 5.54
N GLU A 106 -0.98 19.24 5.98
CA GLU A 106 -1.68 19.82 7.14
C GLU A 106 -0.92 19.61 8.46
N ILE A 107 -0.35 18.42 8.70
CA ILE A 107 0.49 18.15 9.88
C ILE A 107 1.66 19.14 9.96
N GLU A 108 2.30 19.46 8.83
CA GLU A 108 3.44 20.38 8.80
C GLU A 108 3.05 21.83 9.11
N LYS A 109 1.82 22.26 8.80
CA LYS A 109 1.32 23.61 9.10
C LYS A 109 1.05 23.84 10.59
N LEU A 110 0.51 22.83 11.29
CA LEU A 110 0.12 22.94 12.70
C LEU A 110 1.32 23.27 13.60
N GLN A 111 1.15 24.15 14.58
CA GLN A 111 2.22 24.55 15.51
C GLN A 111 1.84 24.35 16.98
N ASP A 112 0.67 23.80 17.24
CA ASP A 112 0.11 23.61 18.57
C ASP A 112 -0.13 22.12 18.84
N ILE A 113 0.12 21.69 20.09
CA ILE A 113 0.03 20.27 20.47
C ILE A 113 -1.42 19.81 20.51
N GLU A 114 -2.32 20.62 21.06
CA GLU A 114 -3.74 20.29 21.15
C GLU A 114 -4.34 20.17 19.74
N ALA A 115 -4.00 21.10 18.85
CA ALA A 115 -4.39 21.04 17.44
C ALA A 115 -3.87 19.76 16.75
N LEU A 116 -2.63 19.34 17.03
CA LEU A 116 -2.07 18.08 16.49
C LEU A 116 -2.78 16.84 17.05
N GLU A 117 -3.23 16.86 18.31
CA GLU A 117 -4.00 15.77 18.91
C GLU A 117 -5.40 15.66 18.32
N GLN A 118 -6.08 16.79 18.11
CA GLN A 118 -7.36 16.82 17.42
C GLN A 118 -7.22 16.35 15.96
N PHE A 119 -6.15 16.77 15.28
CA PHE A 119 -5.89 16.37 13.90
C PHE A 119 -5.62 14.88 13.74
N GLU A 120 -5.09 14.19 14.75
CA GLU A 120 -4.86 12.73 14.68
C GLU A 120 -6.16 11.95 14.41
N TYR A 121 -7.25 12.34 15.07
CA TYR A 121 -8.56 11.71 14.85
C TYR A 121 -9.17 12.16 13.52
N ALA A 122 -9.06 13.44 13.16
CA ALA A 122 -9.50 13.94 11.85
C ALA A 122 -8.82 13.18 10.69
N MET A 123 -7.52 12.94 10.81
CA MET A 123 -6.75 12.14 9.86
C MET A 123 -7.27 10.70 9.78
N LEU A 124 -7.51 10.03 10.92
CA LEU A 124 -8.12 8.70 10.94
C LEU A 124 -9.45 8.68 10.16
N TYR A 125 -10.32 9.67 10.40
CA TYR A 125 -11.60 9.78 9.69
C TYR A 125 -11.44 10.00 8.20
N HIS A 126 -10.51 10.86 7.75
CA HIS A 126 -10.23 11.05 6.33
C HIS A 126 -9.83 9.74 5.63
N PHE A 127 -8.98 8.93 6.26
CA PHE A 127 -8.56 7.64 5.72
C PHE A 127 -9.73 6.64 5.67
N LEU A 128 -10.54 6.56 6.73
CA LEU A 128 -11.73 5.70 6.77
C LEU A 128 -12.77 6.10 5.72
N GLN A 129 -13.06 7.40 5.61
CA GLN A 129 -13.98 7.95 4.63
C GLN A 129 -13.51 7.65 3.20
N THR A 130 -12.21 7.85 2.91
CA THR A 130 -11.64 7.50 1.61
C THR A 130 -11.84 6.02 1.29
N LEU A 131 -11.60 5.14 2.27
CA LEU A 131 -11.81 3.71 2.11
C LEU A 131 -13.30 3.37 1.87
N GLU A 132 -14.22 4.03 2.55
CA GLU A 132 -15.67 3.85 2.35
C GLU A 132 -16.13 4.36 0.99
N GLU A 133 -15.73 5.57 0.59
CA GLU A 133 -16.03 6.15 -0.72
C GLU A 133 -15.50 5.26 -1.85
N GLN A 134 -14.29 4.73 -1.69
CA GLN A 134 -13.71 3.78 -2.63
C GLN A 134 -14.41 2.42 -2.60
N LYS A 135 -14.94 1.96 -1.47
CA LYS A 135 -15.81 0.77 -1.44
C LYS A 135 -17.13 1.01 -2.18
N HIS A 136 -17.67 2.23 -2.14
CA HIS A 136 -18.91 2.59 -2.82
C HIS A 136 -18.74 2.86 -4.32
N THR A 137 -17.60 3.41 -4.75
CA THR A 137 -17.25 3.53 -6.18
C THR A 137 -16.78 2.20 -6.77
N ASN A 138 -16.23 1.29 -5.95
CA ASN A 138 -15.72 -0.02 -6.36
C ASN A 138 -16.69 -1.15 -5.97
N ASN A 139 -17.94 -1.02 -6.42
CA ASN A 139 -19.07 -1.91 -6.12
C ASN A 139 -18.97 -3.26 -6.89
N TYR A 140 -17.80 -3.88 -6.84
CA TYR A 140 -17.58 -5.21 -7.39
C TYR A 140 -18.32 -6.24 -6.54
N SER A 141 -19.09 -7.07 -7.23
CA SER A 141 -19.76 -8.23 -6.67
C SER A 141 -18.73 -9.17 -6.02
N PRO A 142 -19.12 -9.97 -5.01
CA PRO A 142 -18.20 -10.90 -4.36
C PRO A 142 -17.41 -11.80 -5.32
N PRO A 143 -17.99 -12.35 -6.41
CA PRO A 143 -17.24 -13.14 -7.39
C PRO A 143 -16.16 -12.33 -8.12
N VAL A 144 -16.43 -11.06 -8.43
CA VAL A 144 -15.45 -10.17 -9.10
C VAL A 144 -14.33 -9.78 -8.12
N LYS A 145 -14.65 -9.50 -6.86
CA LYS A 145 -13.64 -9.25 -5.82
C LYS A 145 -12.71 -10.45 -5.64
N LEU A 146 -13.28 -11.65 -5.49
CA LEU A 146 -12.49 -12.88 -5.36
C LEU A 146 -11.64 -13.14 -6.59
N ALA A 147 -12.15 -12.85 -7.79
CA ALA A 147 -11.40 -13.03 -9.03
C ALA A 147 -10.20 -12.08 -9.10
N ILE A 148 -10.39 -10.82 -8.71
CA ILE A 148 -9.30 -9.83 -8.65
C ILE A 148 -8.23 -10.25 -7.64
N THR A 149 -8.63 -10.67 -6.42
CA THR A 149 -7.70 -11.19 -5.41
C THR A 149 -6.91 -12.38 -5.95
N TYR A 150 -7.60 -13.36 -6.54
CA TYR A 150 -6.95 -14.53 -7.12
C TYR A 150 -5.95 -14.17 -8.22
N ILE A 151 -6.29 -13.21 -9.10
CA ILE A 151 -5.39 -12.72 -10.15
C ILE A 151 -4.13 -12.08 -9.54
N TYR A 152 -4.25 -11.29 -8.48
CA TYR A 152 -3.10 -10.66 -7.83
C TYR A 152 -2.16 -11.69 -7.21
N ASP A 153 -2.72 -12.66 -6.47
CA ASP A 153 -1.94 -13.69 -5.78
C ASP A 153 -1.24 -14.65 -6.75
N ASN A 154 -1.72 -14.73 -8.00
CA ASN A 154 -1.27 -15.70 -9.01
C ASN A 154 -0.79 -15.06 -10.31
N ILE A 155 -0.36 -13.79 -10.29
CA ILE A 155 -0.07 -13.03 -11.51
C ILE A 155 1.04 -13.63 -12.40
N LEU A 156 1.99 -14.33 -11.78
CA LEU A 156 3.10 -15.04 -12.43
C LEU A 156 2.74 -16.46 -12.88
N ASN A 157 1.54 -16.95 -12.51
CA ASN A 157 1.04 -18.25 -12.92
C ASN A 157 0.25 -18.15 -14.22
N GLU A 158 -0.05 -19.30 -14.80
CA GLU A 158 -0.97 -19.37 -15.93
C GLU A 158 -2.38 -19.06 -15.44
N LEU A 159 -2.94 -17.96 -15.95
CA LEU A 159 -4.27 -17.46 -15.58
C LEU A 159 -5.17 -17.55 -16.81
N THR A 160 -6.18 -18.40 -16.72
CA THR A 160 -7.25 -18.48 -17.72
C THR A 160 -8.59 -18.16 -17.05
N LEU A 161 -9.56 -17.69 -17.83
CA LEU A 161 -10.92 -17.44 -17.31
C LEU A 161 -11.48 -18.67 -16.59
N ASP A 162 -11.22 -19.85 -17.14
CA ASP A 162 -11.64 -21.13 -16.60
C ASP A 162 -11.04 -21.35 -15.19
N THR A 163 -9.71 -21.25 -15.06
CA THR A 163 -9.02 -21.42 -13.78
C THR A 163 -9.50 -20.42 -12.71
N ILE A 164 -9.72 -19.17 -13.10
CA ILE A 164 -10.17 -18.13 -12.17
C ILE A 164 -11.60 -18.43 -11.73
N SER A 165 -12.49 -18.77 -12.67
CA SER A 165 -13.90 -19.06 -12.41
C SER A 165 -14.10 -20.25 -11.47
N HIS A 166 -13.29 -21.30 -11.61
CA HIS A 166 -13.28 -22.44 -10.69
C HIS A 166 -12.86 -22.05 -9.27
N ASN A 167 -11.84 -21.21 -9.12
CA ASN A 167 -11.38 -20.76 -7.80
C ASN A 167 -12.36 -19.83 -7.08
N VAL A 168 -13.23 -19.16 -7.83
CA VAL A 168 -14.26 -18.26 -7.26
C VAL A 168 -15.66 -18.89 -7.25
N TYR A 169 -15.76 -20.20 -7.55
CA TYR A 169 -16.99 -20.99 -7.51
C TYR A 169 -18.14 -20.43 -8.37
N VAL A 170 -17.83 -19.89 -9.56
CA VAL A 170 -18.85 -19.45 -10.52
C VAL A 170 -18.56 -19.93 -11.94
N HIS A 171 -19.59 -19.94 -12.79
CA HIS A 171 -19.44 -20.32 -14.20
C HIS A 171 -18.60 -19.28 -14.99
N PRO A 172 -17.68 -19.69 -15.89
CA PRO A 172 -16.83 -18.79 -16.69
C PRO A 172 -17.58 -17.64 -17.37
N ASN A 173 -18.67 -17.94 -18.07
CA ASN A 173 -19.49 -16.94 -18.78
C ASN A 173 -20.10 -15.90 -17.83
N TYR A 174 -20.55 -16.34 -16.65
CA TYR A 174 -21.11 -15.43 -15.65
C TYR A 174 -20.02 -14.49 -15.14
N LEU A 175 -18.85 -15.03 -14.81
CA LEU A 175 -17.72 -14.23 -14.33
C LEU A 175 -17.27 -13.23 -15.40
N SER A 176 -17.08 -13.66 -16.65
CA SER A 176 -16.66 -12.78 -17.75
C SER A 176 -17.63 -11.62 -17.98
N PHE A 177 -18.94 -11.89 -17.96
CA PHE A 177 -19.96 -10.86 -18.14
C PHE A 177 -19.96 -9.87 -16.97
N ARG A 178 -19.98 -10.38 -15.72
CA ARG A 178 -20.00 -9.53 -14.52
C ARG A 178 -18.73 -8.71 -14.37
N PHE A 179 -17.57 -9.32 -14.59
CA PHE A 179 -16.28 -8.65 -14.51
C PHE A 179 -16.20 -7.52 -15.53
N LYS A 180 -16.55 -7.75 -16.80
CA LYS A 180 -16.54 -6.69 -17.81
C LYS A 180 -17.52 -5.55 -17.49
N LYS A 181 -18.70 -5.88 -16.95
CA LYS A 181 -19.72 -4.90 -16.56
C LYS A 181 -19.28 -4.03 -15.39
N GLU A 182 -18.60 -4.63 -14.41
CA GLU A 182 -18.24 -3.96 -13.16
C GLU A 182 -16.87 -3.29 -13.26
N VAL A 183 -15.87 -3.99 -13.79
CA VAL A 183 -14.47 -3.53 -13.92
C VAL A 183 -14.25 -2.67 -15.17
N GLY A 184 -15.17 -2.72 -16.15
CA GLY A 184 -15.11 -1.95 -17.39
C GLY A 184 -14.14 -2.49 -18.46
N SER A 185 -13.39 -3.55 -18.16
CA SER A 185 -12.46 -4.22 -19.07
C SER A 185 -12.62 -5.73 -19.00
N SER A 186 -12.13 -6.45 -20.02
CA SER A 186 -12.15 -7.92 -19.95
C SER A 186 -11.16 -8.44 -18.90
N ILE A 187 -11.39 -9.66 -18.40
CA ILE A 187 -10.46 -10.31 -17.46
C ILE A 187 -9.07 -10.45 -18.06
N THR A 188 -8.99 -10.78 -19.35
CA THR A 188 -7.70 -10.92 -20.06
C THR A 188 -6.96 -9.59 -20.14
N ASP A 189 -7.66 -8.50 -20.48
CA ASP A 189 -7.05 -7.16 -20.54
C ASP A 189 -6.58 -6.71 -19.16
N PHE A 190 -7.38 -6.99 -18.13
CA PHE A 190 -7.02 -6.70 -16.74
C PHE A 190 -5.76 -7.44 -16.29
N ILE A 191 -5.66 -8.75 -16.58
CA ILE A 191 -4.47 -9.57 -16.28
C ILE A 191 -3.25 -9.02 -17.02
N ASN A 192 -3.40 -8.72 -18.31
CA ASN A 192 -2.30 -8.20 -19.12
C ASN A 192 -1.81 -6.83 -18.62
N ASN A 193 -2.71 -5.91 -18.33
CA ASN A 193 -2.36 -4.61 -17.75
C ASN A 193 -1.61 -4.77 -16.43
N LYS A 194 -2.09 -5.64 -15.54
CA LYS A 194 -1.41 -5.88 -14.27
C LYS A 194 -0.02 -6.50 -14.46
N ARG A 195 0.15 -7.43 -15.40
CA ARG A 195 1.46 -8.00 -15.76
C ARG A 195 2.41 -6.94 -16.32
N LEU A 196 1.92 -6.02 -17.15
CA LEU A 196 2.71 -4.89 -17.65
C LEU A 196 3.16 -3.95 -16.52
N GLU A 197 2.28 -3.67 -15.55
CA GLU A 197 2.65 -2.84 -14.40
C GLU A 197 3.73 -3.48 -13.53
N GLU A 198 3.58 -4.75 -13.18
CA GLU A 198 4.57 -5.49 -12.37
C GLU A 198 5.90 -5.67 -13.14
N SER A 199 5.85 -5.84 -14.47
CA SER A 199 7.06 -6.01 -15.26
C SER A 199 7.96 -4.77 -15.29
N LYS A 200 7.39 -3.57 -15.06
CA LYS A 200 8.17 -2.32 -14.95
C LYS A 200 9.22 -2.42 -13.85
N TYR A 201 8.92 -3.07 -12.73
CA TYR A 201 9.88 -3.27 -11.64
C TYR A 201 11.13 -4.01 -12.13
N PHE A 202 10.94 -5.10 -12.87
CA PHE A 202 12.03 -5.89 -13.44
C PHE A 202 12.80 -5.12 -14.52
N LEU A 203 12.10 -4.28 -15.29
CA LEU A 203 12.75 -3.42 -16.28
C LEU A 203 13.71 -2.42 -15.63
N VAL A 204 13.34 -1.84 -14.49
CA VAL A 204 14.13 -0.81 -13.81
C VAL A 204 15.22 -1.42 -12.94
N HIS A 205 14.88 -2.41 -12.10
CA HIS A 205 15.74 -2.86 -11.00
C HIS A 205 16.57 -4.11 -11.32
N THR A 206 16.44 -4.69 -12.51
CA THR A 206 17.18 -5.90 -12.89
C THR A 206 17.78 -5.80 -14.30
N ASN A 207 18.78 -6.66 -14.55
CA ASN A 207 19.37 -6.85 -15.88
C ASN A 207 18.70 -7.96 -16.70
N THR A 208 17.54 -8.46 -16.25
CA THR A 208 16.79 -9.54 -16.90
C THR A 208 16.46 -9.16 -18.35
N THR A 209 16.59 -10.09 -19.29
CA THR A 209 16.33 -9.76 -20.71
C THR A 209 14.84 -9.49 -20.94
N ILE A 210 14.50 -8.73 -21.99
CA ILE A 210 13.09 -8.43 -22.31
C ILE A 210 12.32 -9.72 -22.63
N SER A 211 12.98 -10.69 -23.28
CA SER A 211 12.44 -12.03 -23.54
C SER A 211 12.13 -12.79 -22.24
N ASP A 212 13.05 -12.79 -21.28
CA ASP A 212 12.86 -13.48 -20.00
C ASP A 212 11.77 -12.82 -19.16
N ILE A 213 11.67 -11.50 -19.17
CA ILE A 213 10.57 -10.77 -18.52
C ILE A 213 9.24 -11.14 -19.17
N ALA A 214 9.16 -11.16 -20.51
CA ALA A 214 7.95 -11.56 -21.21
C ALA A 214 7.52 -12.99 -20.82
N LEU A 215 8.48 -13.92 -20.73
CA LEU A 215 8.22 -15.30 -20.31
C LEU A 215 7.80 -15.41 -18.84
N LEU A 216 8.46 -14.67 -17.94
CA LEU A 216 8.15 -14.63 -16.51
C LEU A 216 6.70 -14.19 -16.26
N PHE A 217 6.25 -13.18 -16.99
CA PHE A 217 4.88 -12.66 -16.95
C PHE A 217 3.93 -13.38 -17.90
N LYS A 218 4.29 -14.56 -18.42
CA LYS A 218 3.44 -15.44 -19.22
C LYS A 218 2.86 -14.80 -20.48
N PHE A 219 3.59 -13.88 -21.10
CA PHE A 219 3.29 -13.43 -22.46
C PHE A 219 3.74 -14.50 -23.47
N CYS A 220 2.99 -14.66 -24.55
CA CYS A 220 3.26 -15.70 -25.55
C CYS A 220 4.61 -15.53 -26.26
N ASN A 221 5.09 -14.29 -26.41
CA ASN A 221 6.41 -13.96 -26.92
C ASN A 221 6.81 -12.51 -26.59
N GLN A 222 8.10 -12.19 -26.79
CA GLN A 222 8.65 -10.86 -26.57
C GLN A 222 7.98 -9.79 -27.45
N SER A 223 7.63 -10.11 -28.70
CA SER A 223 7.05 -9.14 -29.63
C SER A 223 5.67 -8.68 -29.16
N TYR A 224 4.82 -9.61 -28.73
CA TYR A 224 3.51 -9.31 -28.18
C TYR A 224 3.61 -8.46 -26.91
N TYR A 225 4.48 -8.85 -25.97
CA TYR A 225 4.78 -8.05 -24.79
C TYR A 225 5.23 -6.63 -25.13
N THR A 226 6.15 -6.49 -26.10
CA THR A 226 6.69 -5.18 -26.51
C THR A 226 5.62 -4.29 -27.12
N SER A 227 4.78 -4.84 -28.00
CA SER A 227 3.68 -4.10 -28.63
C SER A 227 2.67 -3.62 -27.58
N LEU A 228 2.25 -4.51 -26.69
CA LEU A 228 1.26 -4.19 -25.67
C LEU A 228 1.82 -3.20 -24.62
N PHE A 229 3.07 -3.37 -24.22
CA PHE A 229 3.75 -2.44 -23.33
C PHE A 229 3.84 -1.03 -23.95
N LYS A 230 4.13 -0.94 -25.26
CA LYS A 230 4.17 0.33 -25.98
C LYS A 230 2.80 0.97 -26.10
N GLU A 231 1.77 0.18 -26.40
CA GLU A 231 0.40 0.66 -26.45
C GLU A 231 -0.05 1.24 -25.11
N TYR A 232 0.29 0.56 -24.00
CA TYR A 232 -0.13 0.97 -22.66
C TYR A 232 0.68 2.13 -22.08
N THR A 233 1.99 2.15 -22.31
CA THR A 233 2.91 3.12 -21.67
C THR A 233 3.39 4.23 -22.59
N GLY A 234 3.10 4.15 -23.89
CA GLY A 234 3.59 5.06 -24.93
C GLY A 234 5.04 4.79 -25.38
N MET A 235 5.77 3.88 -24.73
CA MET A 235 7.18 3.59 -25.02
C MET A 235 7.49 2.10 -24.98
N THR A 236 8.52 1.65 -25.69
CA THR A 236 8.93 0.24 -25.66
C THR A 236 9.57 -0.12 -24.31
N PRO A 237 9.57 -1.40 -23.89
CA PRO A 237 10.26 -1.83 -22.66
C PRO A 237 11.74 -1.44 -22.62
N ARG A 238 12.41 -1.44 -23.78
CA ARG A 238 13.82 -1.05 -23.90
C ARG A 238 14.03 0.43 -23.67
N GLU A 239 13.17 1.27 -24.24
CA GLU A 239 13.18 2.72 -24.02
C GLU A 239 12.88 3.03 -22.56
N PHE A 240 11.85 2.40 -21.98
CA PHE A 240 11.47 2.55 -20.58
C PHE A 240 12.63 2.24 -19.63
N ARG A 241 13.32 1.11 -19.85
CA ARG A 241 14.51 0.72 -19.07
C ARG A 241 15.61 1.77 -19.17
N LYS A 242 15.91 2.26 -20.37
CA LYS A 242 16.99 3.25 -20.60
C LYS A 242 16.71 4.57 -19.87
N VAL A 243 15.47 5.06 -19.92
CA VAL A 243 15.07 6.32 -19.27
C VAL A 243 15.15 6.20 -17.74
N LYS A 244 14.70 5.08 -17.17
CA LYS A 244 14.59 4.90 -15.72
C LYS A 244 15.88 4.45 -15.02
N GLN A 245 16.85 3.89 -15.74
CA GLN A 245 18.17 3.53 -15.20
C GLN A 245 19.22 4.65 -15.34
N GLN A 246 18.89 5.75 -16.04
CA GLN A 246 19.76 6.93 -16.18
C GLN A 246 19.50 8.00 -15.11
N ILE A 247 18.56 7.76 -14.19
CA ILE A 247 18.22 8.57 -13.02
C ILE A 247 18.64 7.79 -11.79
#